data_AF-A0A1S9MZQ2-F1
#
_entry.id   AF-A0A1S9MZQ2-F1
#
_cell.length_a   1.000
_cell.length_b   1.000
_cell.length_c   1.000
_cell.angle_alpha   90.00
_cell.angle_beta   90.00
_cell.angle_gamma   90.00
#
_symmetry.space_group_name_H-M   'P 1'
#
loop_
_entity.id
_entity.type
_entity.pdbx_description
1 polymer ?
#
loop_
_entity_poly.entity_id
_entity_poly.type
_entity_poly.pdbx_seq_one_letter_code
_entity_poly.pdbx_strand_id
1 'polypeptide(L)'
;MDYKDIFEQTKKDLKEFKTIIARLKTSKLTLEKDIFLSDEERNLLERKIKSDEIKLEKIKAALEFLDDTNLKIITSIFFERVTNKDMAAQLNVSKEFINRHKRESTERIADIMYGHLVGSNLNSSYLQD
;
A
#
# COMPACT_ATOMS: atom_id res chain seq x y z
N MET A 1 -13.17 -11.32 7.23
CA MET A 1 -12.34 -10.22 7.78
C MET A 1 -13.27 -9.04 7.92
N ASP A 2 -13.39 -8.48 9.13
CA ASP A 2 -14.27 -7.33 9.33
C ASP A 2 -13.60 -6.04 8.82
N TYR A 3 -14.36 -4.93 8.73
CA TYR A 3 -13.82 -3.66 8.25
C TYR A 3 -12.68 -3.12 9.12
N LYS A 4 -12.71 -3.42 10.43
CA LYS A 4 -11.69 -2.99 11.38
C LYS A 4 -10.36 -3.74 11.14
N ASP A 5 -10.43 -5.02 10.86
CA ASP A 5 -9.29 -5.86 10.47
C ASP A 5 -8.65 -5.35 9.18
N ILE A 6 -9.46 -5.01 8.17
CA ILE A 6 -8.99 -4.47 6.89
C ILE A 6 -8.26 -3.14 7.09
N PHE A 7 -8.83 -2.25 7.90
CA PHE A 7 -8.24 -0.94 8.18
C PHE A 7 -6.89 -1.06 8.90
N GLU A 8 -6.79 -1.93 9.92
CA GLU A 8 -5.52 -2.15 10.63
C GLU A 8 -4.49 -2.86 9.75
N GLN A 9 -4.91 -3.81 8.91
CA GLN A 9 -4.04 -4.46 7.93
C GLN A 9 -3.49 -3.43 6.92
N THR A 10 -4.33 -2.52 6.43
CA THR A 10 -3.94 -1.44 5.52
C THR A 10 -2.89 -0.52 6.15
N LYS A 11 -3.09 -0.10 7.40
CA LYS A 11 -2.07 0.68 8.13
C LYS A 11 -0.75 -0.06 8.25
N LYS A 12 -0.80 -1.38 8.52
CA LYS A 12 0.40 -2.21 8.61
C LYS A 12 1.13 -2.25 7.27
N ASP A 13 0.41 -2.47 6.17
CA ASP A 13 1.00 -2.51 4.84
C ASP A 13 1.62 -1.17 4.43
N LEU A 14 0.96 -0.05 4.74
CA LEU A 14 1.50 1.29 4.50
C LEU A 14 2.78 1.55 5.31
N LYS A 15 2.82 1.13 6.59
CA LYS A 15 4.03 1.23 7.42
C LYS A 15 5.17 0.34 6.92
N GLU A 16 4.84 -0.83 6.39
CA GLU A 16 5.80 -1.81 5.87
C GLU A 16 6.24 -1.51 4.44
N PHE A 17 5.65 -0.53 3.74
CA PHE A 17 5.89 -0.25 2.32
C PHE A 17 7.39 -0.24 1.94
N LYS A 18 8.21 0.56 2.64
CA LYS A 18 9.66 0.62 2.41
C LYS A 18 10.37 -0.70 2.71
N THR A 19 9.91 -1.43 3.72
CA THR A 19 10.42 -2.76 4.09
C THR A 19 10.10 -3.80 3.03
N ILE A 20 8.90 -3.76 2.44
CA ILE A 20 8.49 -4.64 1.34
C ILE A 20 9.40 -4.40 0.12
N ILE A 21 9.66 -3.14 -0.24
CA ILE A 21 10.59 -2.79 -1.33
C ILE A 21 11.99 -3.32 -1.06
N ALA A 22 12.52 -3.11 0.15
CA ALA A 22 13.85 -3.59 0.53
C ALA A 22 13.93 -5.13 0.49
N ARG A 23 12.92 -5.82 1.03
CA ARG A 23 12.83 -7.28 1.02
C ARG A 23 12.78 -7.82 -0.41
N LEU A 24 11.96 -7.23 -1.28
CA LEU A 24 11.82 -7.64 -2.67
C LEU A 24 13.12 -7.45 -3.45
N LYS A 25 13.85 -6.36 -3.22
CA LYS A 25 15.17 -6.14 -3.81
C LYS A 25 16.16 -7.24 -3.40
N THR A 26 16.20 -7.58 -2.10
CA THR A 26 17.06 -8.64 -1.59
C THR A 26 16.66 -10.00 -2.15
N SER A 27 15.36 -10.33 -2.15
CA SER A 27 14.86 -11.62 -2.64
C SER A 27 15.14 -11.83 -4.13
N LYS A 28 14.94 -10.81 -4.97
CA LYS A 28 15.29 -10.88 -6.40
C LYS A 28 16.80 -11.10 -6.61
N LEU A 29 17.62 -10.39 -5.84
CA LEU A 29 19.07 -10.55 -5.88
C LEU A 29 19.51 -11.96 -5.48
N THR A 30 18.90 -12.54 -4.44
CA THR A 30 19.14 -13.92 -4.01
C THR A 30 18.75 -14.90 -5.10
N LEU A 31 17.60 -14.74 -5.75
CA LEU A 31 17.15 -15.61 -6.84
C LEU A 31 18.08 -15.58 -8.06
N GLU A 32 18.66 -14.42 -8.37
CA GLU A 32 19.61 -14.23 -9.48
C GLU A 32 21.01 -14.80 -9.20
N LYS A 33 21.48 -14.69 -7.95
CA LYS A 33 22.88 -14.96 -7.60
C LYS A 33 23.13 -16.30 -6.91
N ASP A 34 22.13 -16.87 -6.25
CA ASP A 34 22.33 -18.01 -5.39
C ASP A 34 22.12 -19.33 -6.14
N ILE A 35 23.24 -19.97 -6.46
CA ILE A 35 23.30 -21.24 -7.19
C ILE A 35 22.98 -22.42 -6.25
N PHE A 36 22.94 -22.20 -4.93
CA PHE A 36 22.78 -23.26 -3.93
C PHE A 36 21.35 -23.48 -3.45
N LEU A 37 20.38 -22.71 -3.95
CA LEU A 37 18.98 -22.91 -3.60
C LEU A 37 18.46 -24.23 -4.18
N SER A 38 17.84 -25.05 -3.34
CA SER A 38 17.03 -26.17 -3.80
C SER A 38 15.81 -25.67 -4.58
N ASP A 39 15.21 -26.56 -5.37
CA ASP A 39 13.98 -26.24 -6.13
C ASP A 39 12.83 -25.81 -5.21
N GLU A 40 12.73 -26.39 -4.01
CA GLU A 40 11.72 -25.99 -3.02
C GLU A 40 11.95 -24.58 -2.48
N GLU A 41 13.20 -24.24 -2.13
CA GLU A 41 13.56 -22.91 -1.64
C GLU A 41 13.38 -21.84 -2.71
N ARG A 42 13.75 -22.16 -3.96
CA ARG A 42 13.52 -21.31 -5.13
C ARG A 42 12.04 -21.03 -5.33
N ASN A 43 11.20 -22.07 -5.36
CA ASN A 43 9.75 -21.94 -5.50
C ASN A 43 9.14 -21.12 -4.36
N LEU A 44 9.60 -21.32 -3.12
CA LEU A 44 9.14 -20.54 -1.97
C LEU A 44 9.54 -19.07 -2.09
N LEU A 45 10.77 -18.79 -2.54
CA LEU A 45 11.28 -17.44 -2.76
C LEU A 45 10.51 -16.71 -3.86
N GLU A 46 10.25 -17.38 -4.99
CA GLU A 46 9.45 -16.84 -6.08
C GLU A 46 8.02 -16.52 -5.65
N ARG A 47 7.38 -17.39 -4.85
CA ARG A 47 6.06 -17.11 -4.27
C ARG A 47 6.07 -15.90 -3.36
N LYS A 48 7.12 -15.72 -2.55
CA LYS A 48 7.29 -14.54 -1.68
C LYS A 48 7.48 -13.26 -2.50
N ILE A 49 8.31 -13.30 -3.54
CA ILE A 49 8.51 -12.16 -4.46
C ILE A 49 7.18 -11.77 -5.09
N LYS A 50 6.45 -12.72 -5.67
CA LYS A 50 5.15 -12.47 -6.30
C LYS A 50 4.13 -11.89 -5.31
N SER A 51 4.09 -12.42 -4.08
CA SER A 51 3.22 -11.89 -3.03
C SER A 51 3.55 -10.44 -2.67
N ASP A 52 4.84 -10.10 -2.57
CA ASP A 52 5.29 -8.74 -2.28
C ASP A 52 5.02 -7.78 -3.45
N GLU A 53 5.19 -8.24 -4.70
CA GLU A 53 4.85 -7.49 -5.91
C GLU A 53 3.37 -7.11 -5.94
N ILE A 54 2.47 -8.10 -5.78
CA ILE A 54 1.02 -7.87 -5.74
C ILE A 54 0.67 -6.87 -4.64
N LYS A 55 1.29 -7.00 -3.46
CA LYS A 55 1.04 -6.08 -2.35
C LYS A 55 1.48 -4.66 -2.69
N LEU A 56 2.66 -4.46 -3.29
CA LEU A 56 3.13 -3.15 -3.71
C LEU A 56 2.26 -2.54 -4.80
N GLU A 57 1.82 -3.35 -5.78
CA GLU A 57 0.90 -2.90 -6.83
C GLU A 57 -0.42 -2.40 -6.26
N LYS A 58 -1.02 -3.14 -5.32
CA LYS A 58 -2.23 -2.71 -4.63
C LYS A 58 -2.04 -1.39 -3.88
N ILE A 59 -0.93 -1.22 -3.16
CA ILE A 59 -0.64 0.02 -2.45
C ILE A 59 -0.48 1.18 -3.45
N LYS A 60 0.32 0.99 -4.52
CA LYS A 60 0.55 2.01 -5.54
C LYS A 60 -0.75 2.43 -6.23
N ALA A 61 -1.53 1.46 -6.70
CA ALA A 61 -2.82 1.70 -7.32
C ALA A 61 -3.75 2.48 -6.38
N ALA A 62 -3.82 2.11 -5.10
CA ALA A 62 -4.64 2.82 -4.12
C ALA A 62 -4.18 4.27 -3.87
N LEU A 63 -2.87 4.54 -3.91
CA LEU A 63 -2.33 5.90 -3.75
C LEU A 63 -2.65 6.81 -4.95
N GLU A 64 -2.77 6.26 -6.16
CA GLU A 64 -3.12 7.02 -7.37
C GLU A 64 -4.54 7.62 -7.33
N PHE A 65 -5.42 7.09 -6.48
CA PHE A 65 -6.78 7.61 -6.30
C PHE A 65 -6.91 8.69 -5.22
N LEU A 66 -5.81 9.06 -4.55
CA LEU A 66 -5.79 10.15 -3.60
C LEU A 66 -5.52 11.47 -4.32
N ASP A 67 -6.18 12.54 -3.89
CA ASP A 67 -5.77 13.89 -4.26
C ASP A 67 -4.39 14.24 -3.68
N ASP A 68 -3.75 15.28 -4.22
CA ASP A 68 -2.40 15.69 -3.86
C ASP A 68 -2.23 15.95 -2.36
N THR A 69 -3.25 16.50 -1.69
CA THR A 69 -3.18 16.80 -0.25
C THR A 69 -3.17 15.52 0.56
N ASN A 70 -4.10 14.62 0.27
CA ASN A 70 -4.22 13.33 0.92
C ASN A 70 -3.01 12.43 0.64
N LEU A 71 -2.53 12.41 -0.60
CA LEU A 71 -1.33 11.69 -1.00
C LEU A 71 -0.13 12.17 -0.18
N LYS A 72 0.09 13.49 -0.11
CA LYS A 72 1.19 14.09 0.66
C LYS A 72 1.10 13.74 2.15
N ILE A 73 -0.09 13.81 2.75
CA ILE A 73 -0.29 13.43 4.15
C ILE A 73 0.05 11.96 4.38
N ILE A 74 -0.42 11.06 3.51
CA ILE A 74 -0.17 9.62 3.64
C ILE A 74 1.32 9.29 3.46
N THR A 75 1.97 9.79 2.41
CA THR A 75 3.38 9.49 2.15
C THR A 75 4.28 10.04 3.24
N SER A 76 4.07 11.28 3.70
CA SER A 76 4.88 11.86 4.76
C SER A 76 4.71 11.12 6.11
N ILE A 77 3.47 10.77 6.48
CA ILE A 77 3.24 10.10 7.77
C ILE A 77 3.69 8.64 7.74
N PHE A 78 3.33 7.88 6.71
CA PHE A 78 3.60 6.44 6.69
C PHE A 78 4.98 6.09 6.14
N PHE A 79 5.50 6.84 5.16
CA PHE A 79 6.75 6.48 4.49
C PHE A 79 7.94 7.29 5.02
N GLU A 80 7.72 8.55 5.38
CA GLU A 80 8.77 9.45 5.90
C GLU A 80 8.77 9.53 7.43
N ARG A 81 7.76 8.94 8.09
CA ARG A 81 7.61 8.92 9.56
C ARG A 81 7.44 10.31 10.17
N VAL A 82 6.92 11.27 9.41
CA VAL A 82 6.56 12.61 9.90
C VAL A 82 5.41 12.47 10.90
N THR A 83 5.49 13.18 12.03
CA THR A 83 4.39 13.14 13.01
C THR A 83 3.20 13.95 12.50
N ASN A 84 1.98 13.62 12.92
CA ASN A 84 0.80 14.42 12.53
C ASN A 84 0.93 15.90 12.95
N LYS A 85 1.67 16.17 14.05
CA LYS A 85 1.93 17.54 14.53
C LYS A 85 2.82 18.30 13.56
N ASP A 86 3.91 17.68 13.12
CA ASP A 86 4.85 18.32 12.19
C ASP A 86 4.22 18.49 10.82
N MET A 87 3.41 17.52 10.37
CA MET A 87 2.64 17.65 9.13
C MET A 87 1.64 18.81 9.20
N ALA A 88 0.96 18.99 10.34
CA ALA A 88 0.04 20.10 10.56
C ALA A 88 0.77 21.45 10.48
N ALA A 89 1.96 21.54 11.08
CA ALA A 89 2.80 22.73 11.01
C ALA A 89 3.28 23.01 9.57
N GLN A 90 3.70 21.98 8.82
CA GLN A 90 4.14 22.12 7.42
C GLN A 90 3.04 22.61 6.48
N LEU A 91 1.79 22.22 6.73
CA LEU A 91 0.63 22.63 5.92
C LEU A 91 -0.08 23.87 6.46
N ASN A 92 0.35 24.42 7.60
CA ASN A 92 -0.33 25.50 8.32
C ASN A 92 -1.82 25.21 8.57
N VAL A 93 -2.11 24.00 9.07
CA VAL A 93 -3.46 23.51 9.41
C VAL A 93 -3.50 22.94 10.82
N SER A 94 -4.69 22.60 11.31
CA SER A 94 -4.85 21.96 12.61
C SER A 94 -4.41 20.49 12.60
N LYS A 95 -4.05 19.97 13.78
CA LYS A 95 -3.74 18.53 13.94
C LYS A 95 -4.98 17.67 13.65
N GLU A 96 -6.16 18.18 13.97
CA GLU A 96 -7.46 17.55 13.73
C GLU A 96 -7.69 17.37 12.23
N PHE A 97 -7.34 18.36 11.41
CA PHE A 97 -7.37 18.28 9.96
C PHE A 97 -6.50 17.12 9.46
N ILE A 98 -5.24 17.05 9.90
CA ILE A 98 -4.33 15.94 9.52
C ILE A 98 -4.87 14.59 9.97
N ASN A 99 -5.39 14.48 11.20
CA ASN A 99 -5.94 13.23 11.72
C ASN A 99 -7.13 12.75 10.88
N ARG A 100 -8.04 13.66 10.52
CA ARG A 100 -9.22 13.36 9.68
C ARG A 100 -8.79 12.90 8.29
N HIS A 101 -8.00 13.71 7.58
CA HIS A 101 -7.54 13.40 6.23
C HIS A 101 -6.73 12.10 6.18
N LYS A 102 -5.86 11.85 7.16
CA LYS A 102 -5.14 10.58 7.27
C LYS A 102 -6.10 9.40 7.44
N ARG A 103 -7.11 9.53 8.31
CA ARG A 103 -8.09 8.47 8.55
C ARG A 103 -8.88 8.16 7.28
N GLU A 104 -9.51 9.18 6.70
CA GLU A 104 -10.34 9.05 5.49
C GLU A 104 -9.53 8.49 4.31
N SER A 105 -8.29 8.96 4.14
CA SER A 105 -7.39 8.42 3.11
C SER A 105 -7.02 6.96 3.37
N THR A 106 -6.79 6.58 4.63
CA THR A 106 -6.50 5.17 4.97
C THR A 106 -7.71 4.27 4.75
N GLU A 107 -8.92 4.75 5.05
CA GLU A 107 -10.19 4.06 4.76
C GLU A 107 -10.37 3.89 3.24
N ARG A 108 -10.12 4.93 2.45
CA ARG A 108 -10.18 4.84 0.98
C ARG A 108 -9.14 3.90 0.39
N ILE A 109 -7.91 3.91 0.90
CA ILE A 109 -6.86 2.96 0.51
C ILE A 109 -7.30 1.53 0.84
N ALA A 110 -7.85 1.31 2.05
CA ALA A 110 -8.36 0.02 2.48
C ALA A 110 -9.43 -0.52 1.53
N ASP A 111 -10.38 0.33 1.13
CA ASP A 111 -11.44 -0.05 0.20
C ASP A 111 -10.93 -0.39 -1.20
N ILE A 112 -9.83 0.23 -1.66
CA ILE A 112 -9.22 -0.09 -2.96
C ILE A 112 -8.37 -1.37 -2.88
N MET A 113 -7.61 -1.55 -1.80
CA MET A 113 -6.71 -2.70 -1.63
C MET A 113 -7.45 -4.01 -1.33
N TYR A 114 -8.53 -3.92 -0.54
CA TYR A 114 -9.23 -5.04 0.09
C TYR A 114 -10.75 -5.00 -0.08
N GLY A 115 -11.32 -3.85 -0.46
CA GLY A 115 -12.75 -3.70 -0.73
C GLY A 115 -13.12 -3.86 -2.21
N HIS A 116 -14.42 -3.71 -2.50
CA HIS A 116 -15.06 -3.95 -3.81
C HIS A 116 -14.80 -2.87 -4.88
N LEU A 117 -13.90 -1.90 -4.68
CA LEU A 117 -13.75 -0.76 -5.61
C LEU A 117 -13.03 -1.09 -6.93
N VAL A 118 -12.58 -2.33 -7.14
CA VAL A 118 -12.07 -2.81 -8.46
C VAL A 118 -13.15 -3.55 -9.27
N GLY A 119 -14.42 -3.58 -8.80
CA GLY A 119 -15.52 -4.29 -9.48
C GLY A 119 -16.55 -3.43 -10.20
N SER A 120 -16.64 -2.12 -9.96
CA SER A 120 -17.83 -1.35 -10.34
C SER A 120 -17.63 -0.17 -11.29
N ASN A 121 -16.41 0.11 -11.78
CA ASN A 121 -16.19 1.16 -12.80
C ASN A 121 -15.28 0.75 -13.99
N LEU A 122 -15.01 -0.55 -14.18
CA LEU A 122 -14.28 -1.04 -15.37
C LEU A 122 -15.09 -2.00 -16.27
N ASN A 123 -16.34 -2.36 -15.91
CA ASN A 123 -17.19 -3.26 -16.71
C ASN A 123 -18.61 -2.71 -17.00
N SER A 124 -18.74 -1.39 -17.20
CA SER A 124 -20.00 -0.79 -17.65
C SER A 124 -19.79 0.06 -18.90
N SER A 125 -19.54 -0.60 -20.03
CA SER A 125 -19.87 -0.15 -21.40
C SER A 125 -19.15 -1.05 -22.39
N TYR A 126 -19.87 -1.58 -23.38
CA TYR A 126 -19.42 -2.52 -24.41
C TYR A 126 -19.33 -3.98 -23.96
N LEU A 127 -20.49 -4.58 -23.72
CA LEU A 127 -20.90 -5.87 -24.30
C LEU A 127 -22.40 -6.03 -23.97
N GLN A 128 -23.23 -5.31 -24.72
CA GLN A 128 -24.60 -5.71 -24.97
C GLN A 128 -24.64 -6.12 -26.44
N ASP A 129 -24.61 -7.42 -26.68
CA ASP A 129 -25.28 -8.02 -27.83
C ASP A 129 -26.70 -8.41 -27.38
#